data_AF-A0A431IBA0-F1
#
_entry.id   AF-A0A431IBA0-F1
#
_cell.length_a   1.000
_cell.length_b   1.000
_cell.length_c   1.000
_cell.angle_alpha   90.00
_cell.angle_beta   90.00
_cell.angle_gamma   90.00
#
_symmetry.space_group_name_H-M   'P 1'
#
loop_
_entity.id
_entity.type
_entity.pdbx_description
1 polymer ?
#
loop_
_entity_poly.entity_id
_entity_poly.type
_entity_poly.pdbx_seq_one_letter_code
_entity_poly.pdbx_strand_id
1 'polypeptide(L)'
;MIILPEHLTKNNKQRNKKEEENEQGEFVSWARSTYPFLLITCSLGGIPCSIRQGVRYKRMGYKKSWPDLTIAYPNRGFHGCFIEMKKTNGSKDSDQEKLILVLNSLGYYAKTCIGIEDAKATLTWYMKGN
;
A
#
# COMPACT_ATOMS: atom_id res chain seq x y z
N MET A 1 -35.27 3.71 2.99
CA MET A 1 -33.96 3.07 3.21
C MET A 1 -33.89 1.84 2.32
N ILE A 2 -33.24 1.94 1.15
CA ILE A 2 -33.20 0.81 0.19
C ILE A 2 -32.13 -0.15 0.68
N ILE A 3 -32.55 -1.29 1.22
CA ILE A 3 -31.66 -2.39 1.59
C ILE A 3 -31.25 -3.09 0.30
N LEU A 4 -30.02 -2.86 -0.16
CA LEU A 4 -29.46 -3.60 -1.30
C LEU A 4 -29.21 -5.06 -0.88
N PRO A 5 -29.58 -6.04 -1.72
CA PRO A 5 -29.47 -7.45 -1.36
C PRO A 5 -28.01 -7.92 -1.29
N GLU A 6 -27.70 -8.78 -0.31
CA GLU A 6 -26.33 -9.21 0.05
C GLU A 6 -25.53 -9.80 -1.12
N HIS A 7 -26.17 -10.40 -2.14
CA HIS A 7 -25.50 -11.01 -3.28
C HIS A 7 -24.87 -10.00 -4.26
N LEU A 8 -25.27 -8.72 -4.24
CA LEU A 8 -24.66 -7.67 -5.06
C LEU A 8 -23.39 -7.06 -4.42
N THR A 9 -23.13 -7.33 -3.14
CA THR A 9 -22.01 -6.70 -2.40
C THR A 9 -20.67 -7.44 -2.57
N LYS A 10 -20.70 -8.78 -2.67
CA LYS A 10 -19.49 -9.62 -2.81
C LYS A 10 -18.76 -9.39 -4.14
N ASN A 11 -19.49 -9.26 -5.25
CA ASN A 11 -18.92 -9.02 -6.58
C ASN A 11 -18.17 -7.67 -6.67
N ASN A 12 -18.72 -6.62 -6.06
CA ASN A 12 -18.08 -5.31 -6.07
C ASN A 12 -16.79 -5.31 -5.24
N LYS A 13 -16.77 -5.92 -4.05
CA LYS A 13 -15.57 -5.96 -3.20
C LYS A 13 -14.41 -6.73 -3.84
N GLN A 14 -14.70 -7.81 -4.56
CA GLN A 14 -13.68 -8.61 -5.23
C GLN A 14 -13.13 -7.92 -6.49
N ARG A 15 -14.01 -7.30 -7.29
CA ARG A 15 -13.62 -6.47 -8.44
C ARG A 15 -12.72 -5.31 -8.01
N ASN A 16 -13.13 -4.62 -6.95
CA ASN A 16 -12.39 -3.53 -6.33
C ASN A 16 -10.97 -3.93 -5.89
N LYS A 17 -10.80 -5.12 -5.32
CA LYS A 17 -9.48 -5.62 -4.91
C LYS A 17 -8.57 -5.89 -6.12
N LYS A 18 -9.13 -6.46 -7.18
CA LYS A 18 -8.39 -6.74 -8.42
C LYS A 18 -7.93 -5.47 -9.11
N GLU A 19 -8.74 -4.41 -9.06
CA GLU A 19 -8.38 -3.09 -9.58
C GLU A 19 -7.21 -2.48 -8.80
N GLU A 20 -7.21 -2.55 -7.46
CA GLU A 20 -6.10 -2.10 -6.60
C GLU A 20 -4.81 -2.90 -6.86
N GLU A 21 -4.90 -4.23 -6.99
CA GLU A 21 -3.76 -5.08 -7.33
C GLU A 21 -3.16 -4.75 -8.71
N ASN A 22 -4.01 -4.46 -9.71
CA ASN A 22 -3.56 -4.06 -11.04
C ASN A 22 -2.85 -2.70 -11.02
N GLU A 23 -3.45 -1.68 -10.40
CA GLU A 23 -2.87 -0.34 -10.30
C GLU A 23 -1.54 -0.36 -9.54
N GLN A 24 -1.43 -1.18 -8.49
CA GLN A 24 -0.17 -1.39 -7.79
C GLN A 24 0.89 -2.03 -8.69
N GLY A 25 0.52 -3.04 -9.48
CA GLY A 25 1.43 -3.68 -10.44
C GLY A 25 1.95 -2.69 -11.49
N GLU A 26 1.07 -1.87 -12.05
CA GLU A 26 1.41 -0.81 -12.99
C GLU A 26 2.32 0.25 -12.37
N PHE A 27 2.03 0.68 -11.13
CA PHE A 27 2.88 1.61 -10.39
C PHE A 27 4.29 1.04 -10.17
N VAL A 28 4.41 -0.21 -9.71
CA VAL A 28 5.71 -0.86 -9.48
C VAL A 28 6.51 -0.98 -10.77
N SER A 29 5.86 -1.34 -11.89
CA SER A 29 6.49 -1.40 -13.21
C SER A 29 7.05 -0.04 -13.63
N TRP A 30 6.22 1.02 -13.53
CA TRP A 30 6.62 2.39 -13.83
C TRP A 30 7.77 2.87 -12.92
N ALA A 31 7.69 2.61 -11.62
CA ALA A 31 8.69 3.04 -10.65
C ALA A 31 10.06 2.39 -10.92
N ARG A 32 10.09 1.09 -11.22
CA ARG A 32 11.33 0.37 -11.57
C ARG A 32 11.93 0.83 -12.90
N SER A 33 11.10 1.21 -13.86
CA SER A 33 11.58 1.77 -15.14
C SER A 33 12.14 3.19 -14.96
N THR A 34 11.45 4.03 -14.18
CA THR A 34 11.80 5.44 -13.97
C THR A 34 12.98 5.62 -13.02
N TYR A 35 13.06 4.77 -11.99
CA TYR A 35 14.08 4.82 -10.95
C TYR A 35 14.67 3.42 -10.72
N PRO A 36 15.51 2.92 -11.65
CA PRO A 36 16.00 1.54 -11.62
C PRO A 36 16.89 1.21 -10.40
N PHE A 37 17.38 2.23 -9.70
CA PHE A 37 18.16 2.10 -8.48
C PHE A 37 17.31 1.97 -7.20
N LEU A 38 15.98 2.19 -7.27
CA LEU A 38 15.13 2.11 -6.09
C LEU A 38 14.88 0.67 -5.66
N LEU A 39 15.13 0.41 -4.38
CA LEU A 39 14.71 -0.82 -3.71
C LEU A 39 13.24 -0.71 -3.31
N ILE A 40 12.35 -1.14 -4.19
CA ILE A 40 10.90 -1.21 -3.97
C ILE A 40 10.41 -2.65 -3.79
N THR A 41 9.66 -2.89 -2.72
CA THR A 41 9.01 -4.17 -2.42
C THR A 41 7.56 -3.96 -1.97
N CYS A 42 6.71 -4.97 -2.17
CA CYS A 42 5.35 -4.98 -1.69
C CYS A 42 5.19 -5.75 -0.37
N SER A 43 4.18 -5.38 0.39
CA SER A 43 3.63 -6.20 1.47
C SER A 43 2.92 -7.41 0.89
N LEU A 44 3.09 -8.57 1.52
CA LEU A 44 2.34 -9.79 1.20
C LEU A 44 1.07 -9.92 2.06
N GLY A 45 0.68 -8.84 2.74
CA GLY A 45 -0.55 -8.80 3.52
C GLY A 45 -1.79 -9.04 2.66
N GLY A 46 -2.75 -9.80 3.19
CA GLY A 46 -4.00 -10.07 2.47
C GLY A 46 -3.90 -11.09 1.33
N ILE A 47 -2.73 -11.69 1.08
CA ILE A 47 -2.59 -12.89 0.23
C ILE A 47 -3.21 -14.08 0.98
N PRO A 48 -4.13 -14.84 0.35
CA PRO A 48 -4.69 -16.04 0.97
C PRO A 48 -3.61 -17.01 1.43
N CYS A 49 -3.69 -17.43 2.68
CA CYS A 49 -2.81 -18.44 3.25
C CYS A 49 -3.59 -19.39 4.17
N SER A 50 -3.06 -20.59 4.38
CA SER A 50 -3.62 -21.50 5.38
C SER A 50 -3.46 -20.93 6.78
N ILE A 51 -4.30 -21.37 7.72
CA ILE A 51 -4.22 -20.97 9.13
C ILE A 51 -2.81 -21.22 9.68
N ARG A 52 -2.21 -22.37 9.36
CA ARG A 52 -0.85 -22.73 9.79
C ARG A 52 0.21 -21.78 9.25
N GLN A 53 0.10 -21.36 7.98
CA GLN A 53 0.97 -20.34 7.40
C GLN A 53 0.77 -18.99 8.08
N GLY A 54 -0.47 -18.55 8.28
CA GLY A 54 -0.77 -17.28 8.94
C GLY A 54 -0.19 -17.19 10.36
N VAL A 55 -0.32 -18.26 11.16
CA VAL A 55 0.30 -18.35 12.50
C VAL A 55 1.82 -18.27 12.39
N ARG A 56 2.43 -19.01 11.45
CA ARG A 56 3.88 -18.98 11.22
C ARG A 56 4.36 -17.59 10.81
N TYR A 57 3.67 -16.90 9.91
CA TYR A 57 4.05 -15.55 9.45
C TYR A 57 3.96 -14.52 10.56
N LYS A 58 2.88 -14.55 11.36
CA LYS A 58 2.75 -13.68 12.55
C LYS A 58 3.92 -13.90 13.52
N ARG A 59 4.29 -15.16 13.77
CA ARG A 59 5.45 -15.51 14.61
C ARG A 59 6.78 -15.03 14.01
N MET A 60 6.89 -14.99 12.69
CA MET A 60 8.07 -14.51 11.97
C MET A 60 8.10 -12.98 11.79
N GLY A 61 7.14 -12.25 12.38
CA GLY A 61 7.14 -10.78 12.36
C GLY A 61 6.22 -10.14 11.32
N TYR A 62 5.31 -10.90 10.68
CA TYR A 62 4.28 -10.29 9.85
C TYR A 62 3.46 -9.29 10.67
N LYS A 63 3.47 -8.03 10.22
CA LYS A 63 2.72 -6.94 10.83
C LYS A 63 1.45 -6.68 10.03
N LYS A 64 0.30 -6.86 10.67
CA LYS A 64 -1.00 -6.47 10.09
C LYS A 64 -0.99 -4.98 9.76
N SER A 65 -1.62 -4.61 8.65
CA SER A 65 -1.79 -3.23 8.20
C SER A 65 -0.49 -2.54 7.78
N TRP A 66 0.59 -3.30 7.53
CA TRP A 66 1.80 -2.77 6.90
C TRP A 66 1.48 -2.15 5.54
N PRO A 67 2.05 -0.97 5.19
CA PRO A 67 1.76 -0.31 3.93
C PRO A 67 2.04 -1.22 2.73
N ASP A 68 1.22 -1.09 1.70
CA ASP A 68 1.31 -1.90 0.48
C ASP A 68 2.71 -1.92 -0.14
N LEU A 69 3.39 -0.77 -0.17
CA LEU A 69 4.71 -0.61 -0.78
C LEU A 69 5.70 0.02 0.18
N THR A 70 6.91 -0.54 0.19
CA THR A 70 8.07 -0.03 0.93
C THR A 70 9.18 0.30 -0.06
N ILE A 71 9.69 1.53 0.03
CA ILE A 71 10.79 2.05 -0.78
C ILE A 71 11.94 2.36 0.19
N ALA A 72 12.93 1.47 0.21
CA ALA A 72 14.09 1.56 1.08
C ALA A 72 15.15 2.49 0.48
N TYR A 73 14.80 3.77 0.33
CA TYR A 73 15.69 4.80 -0.20
C TYR A 73 15.54 6.09 0.59
N PRO A 74 16.58 6.56 1.29
CA PRO A 74 16.52 7.82 2.02
C PRO A 74 16.51 8.99 1.04
N ASN A 75 15.56 9.91 1.19
CA ASN A 75 15.50 11.15 0.44
C ASN A 75 14.66 12.20 1.20
N ARG A 76 14.84 13.49 0.89
CA ARG A 76 14.11 14.61 1.51
C ARG A 76 14.19 14.65 3.04
N GLY A 77 15.28 14.15 3.61
CA GLY A 77 15.44 14.04 5.07
C GLY A 77 14.65 12.90 5.71
N PHE A 78 13.98 12.05 4.94
CA PHE A 78 13.31 10.85 5.43
C PHE A 78 14.20 9.61 5.26
N HIS A 79 14.04 8.64 6.16
CA HIS A 79 14.78 7.37 6.13
C HIS A 79 14.32 6.39 5.04
N GLY A 80 13.15 6.65 4.44
CA GLY A 80 12.52 5.79 3.45
C GLY A 80 11.08 6.22 3.20
N CYS A 81 10.47 5.67 2.15
CA CYS A 81 9.10 5.99 1.74
C CYS A 81 8.20 4.76 1.82
N PHE A 82 6.98 4.96 2.31
CA PHE A 82 5.92 3.96 2.39
C PHE A 82 4.67 4.50 1.69
N ILE A 83 4.10 3.68 0.81
CA ILE A 83 2.89 4.01 0.07
C ILE A 83 1.84 2.95 0.37
N GLU A 84 0.69 3.40 0.85
CA GLU A 84 -0.53 2.60 0.95
C GLU A 84 -1.44 3.00 -0.21
N MET A 85 -1.78 2.08 -1.11
CA MET A 85 -2.62 2.38 -2.27
C MET A 85 -4.09 2.13 -1.95
N LYS A 86 -4.95 3.03 -2.41
CA LYS A 86 -6.40 2.89 -2.35
C LYS A 86 -7.00 3.35 -3.66
N LYS A 87 -8.12 2.76 -4.06
CA LYS A 87 -8.98 3.33 -5.10
C LYS A 87 -9.81 4.52 -4.56
N THR A 88 -10.38 5.32 -5.45
CA THR A 88 -11.21 6.52 -5.12
C THR A 88 -12.35 6.24 -4.14
N ASN A 89 -12.94 5.05 -4.20
CA ASN A 89 -14.01 4.61 -3.28
C ASN A 89 -13.53 3.48 -2.33
N GLY A 90 -12.24 3.48 -1.97
CA GLY A 90 -11.64 2.54 -1.05
C GLY A 90 -12.08 2.82 0.39
N SER A 91 -12.30 1.77 1.19
CA SER A 91 -12.52 1.94 2.62
C SER A 91 -11.22 2.34 3.31
N LYS A 92 -11.30 3.34 4.19
CA LYS A 92 -10.22 3.69 5.12
C LYS A 92 -10.17 2.66 6.25
N ASP A 93 -9.00 2.11 6.52
CA ASP A 93 -8.75 1.24 7.67
C ASP A 93 -8.03 2.06 8.75
N SER A 94 -8.65 2.18 9.92
CA SER A 94 -8.11 2.96 11.03
C SER A 94 -6.75 2.45 11.54
N ASP A 95 -6.46 1.15 11.38
CA ASP A 95 -5.16 0.58 11.77
C ASP A 95 -4.05 1.02 10.82
N GLN A 96 -4.37 1.11 9.52
CA GLN A 96 -3.42 1.60 8.50
C GLN A 96 -3.10 3.08 8.70
N GLU A 97 -4.12 3.91 8.96
CA GLU A 97 -3.94 5.33 9.25
C GLU A 97 -3.05 5.55 10.48
N LYS A 98 -3.28 4.80 11.57
CA LYS A 98 -2.43 4.86 12.76
C LYS A 98 -0.98 4.47 12.46
N LEU A 99 -0.76 3.42 11.68
CA LEU A 99 0.61 3.00 11.34
C LEU A 99 1.33 4.04 10.48
N ILE A 100 0.64 4.68 9.55
CA ILE A 100 1.18 5.80 8.77
C ILE A 100 1.64 6.94 9.68
N LEU A 101 0.83 7.33 10.66
CA LEU A 101 1.21 8.36 11.64
C LEU A 101 2.45 7.95 12.44
N VAL A 102 2.54 6.69 12.86
CA VAL A 102 3.72 6.16 13.55
C VAL A 102 4.96 6.20 12.66
N LEU A 103 4.89 5.74 11.42
CA LEU A 103 6.02 5.79 10.48
C LEU A 103 6.52 7.23 10.26
N ASN A 104 5.59 8.16 10.09
CA ASN A 104 5.91 9.59 9.97
C ASN A 104 6.60 10.14 11.22
N SER A 105 6.13 9.76 12.42
CA SER A 105 6.76 10.17 13.68
C SER A 105 8.19 9.61 13.88
N LEU A 106 8.53 8.52 13.19
CA LEU A 106 9.84 7.87 13.23
C LEU A 106 10.81 8.38 12.14
N GLY A 107 10.45 9.42 11.38
CA GLY A 107 11.31 9.98 10.34
C GLY A 107 11.25 9.27 9.00
N TYR A 108 10.26 8.40 8.77
CA TYR A 108 9.92 7.90 7.43
C TYR A 108 8.86 8.78 6.78
N TYR A 109 8.76 8.74 5.47
CA TYR A 109 7.63 9.33 4.76
C TYR A 109 6.60 8.24 4.46
N ALA A 110 5.41 8.33 5.03
CA ALA A 110 4.33 7.38 4.81
C ALA A 110 3.06 8.11 4.38
N LYS A 111 2.43 7.66 3.30
CA LYS A 111 1.22 8.30 2.75
C LYS A 111 0.26 7.27 2.14
N THR A 112 -1.04 7.50 2.33
CA THR A 112 -2.09 6.84 1.53
C THR A 112 -2.25 7.58 0.20
N CYS A 113 -2.19 6.85 -0.90
CA CYS A 113 -2.34 7.36 -2.25
C CYS A 113 -3.63 6.85 -2.89
N ILE A 114 -4.39 7.76 -3.49
CA ILE A 114 -5.62 7.42 -4.20
C ILE A 114 -5.32 7.22 -5.69
N GLY A 115 -5.30 5.96 -6.11
CA GLY A 115 -5.01 5.54 -7.47
C GLY A 115 -3.54 5.69 -7.86
N ILE A 116 -3.21 5.19 -9.06
CA ILE A 116 -1.84 5.19 -9.58
C ILE A 116 -1.25 6.59 -9.75
N GLU A 117 -2.04 7.58 -10.17
CA GLU A 117 -1.52 8.92 -10.46
C GLU A 117 -1.09 9.66 -9.18
N ASP A 118 -1.82 9.51 -8.06
CA ASP A 118 -1.38 10.06 -6.77
C ASP A 118 -0.13 9.34 -6.25
N ALA A 119 -0.02 8.02 -6.46
CA ALA A 119 1.18 7.27 -6.12
C ALA A 119 2.41 7.73 -6.93
N LYS A 120 2.27 7.92 -8.25
CA LYS A 120 3.32 8.47 -9.13
C LYS A 120 3.72 9.88 -8.73
N ALA A 121 2.75 10.76 -8.47
CA ALA A 121 3.01 12.12 -8.03
C ALA A 121 3.75 12.13 -6.68
N THR A 122 3.36 11.26 -5.76
CA THR A 122 3.97 11.10 -4.44
C THR A 122 5.42 10.61 -4.55
N LEU A 123 5.70 9.57 -5.34
CA LEU A 123 7.07 9.09 -5.54
C LEU A 123 7.91 10.13 -6.29
N THR A 124 7.36 10.77 -7.32
CA THR A 124 8.06 11.82 -8.07
C THR A 124 8.43 12.99 -7.16
N TRP A 125 7.51 13.42 -6.29
CA TRP A 125 7.81 14.43 -5.28
C TRP A 125 8.94 13.92 -4.39
N TYR A 126 8.79 12.74 -3.79
CA TYR A 126 9.77 12.15 -2.88
C TYR A 126 11.18 12.10 -3.50
N MET A 127 11.27 11.72 -4.77
CA MET A 127 12.54 11.60 -5.51
C MET A 127 13.15 12.91 -5.99
N LYS A 128 12.38 14.01 -6.07
CA LYS A 128 12.89 15.34 -6.42
C LYS A 128 13.68 16.03 -5.29
N GLY A 129 13.86 15.37 -4.14
CA GLY A 129 14.67 15.90 -3.03
C GLY A 129 16.16 15.92 -3.36
N ASN A 130 16.81 17.03 -2.96
CA ASN A 130 18.18 17.45 -3.26
C ASN A 130 19.26 16.37 -3.12
#